data_AF-A0A7C5T717-F1
#
_entry.id   AF-A0A7C5T717-F1
#
_cell.length_a   1.000
_cell.length_b   1.000
_cell.length_c   1.000
_cell.angle_alpha   90.00
_cell.angle_beta   90.00
_cell.angle_gamma   90.00
#
_symmetry.space_group_name_H-M   'P 1'
#
loop_
_entity.id
_entity.type
_entity.pdbx_description
1 polymer ?
#
loop_
_entity_poly.entity_id
_entity_poly.type
_entity_poly.pdbx_seq_one_letter_code
_entity_poly.pdbx_strand_id
1 'polypeptide(L)'
;MRFVEELNVLRYYKPFIEAGGGVKQVQTALRWSEWYAVKWWEEVYNDLGLQSIRESVFTRALFISLRIRGYLREDGRIKKRPEKPEYPTNSYAIEFVELHESFDRVGAVNVATNKADENTLAVLYSTMLSQGWYRILRHTFLRLMEIKRYQTIFEPIVKEGQTAMAVMEITTPKMYIGFDYRRDNVELAAAALKIKPGECRGEICIFNAPTACDAVKIARRYV
;
A
#
# COMPACT_ATOMS: atom_id res chain seq x y z
N MET A 1 7.02 26.80 -8.65
CA MET A 1 6.19 25.76 -8.00
C MET A 1 7.01 24.71 -7.24
N ARG A 2 8.13 24.19 -7.77
CA ARG A 2 8.92 23.10 -7.12
C ARG A 2 9.46 23.38 -5.71
N PHE A 3 9.96 24.58 -5.42
CA PHE A 3 10.63 24.85 -4.12
C PHE A 3 9.69 24.81 -2.90
N VAL A 4 8.47 25.32 -3.03
CA VAL A 4 7.47 25.31 -1.94
C VAL A 4 6.94 23.89 -1.70
N GLU A 5 6.77 23.11 -2.78
CA GLU A 5 6.39 21.70 -2.69
C GLU A 5 7.49 20.86 -2.03
N GLU A 6 8.76 21.08 -2.39
CA GLU A 6 9.92 20.42 -1.76
C GLU A 6 10.03 20.76 -0.27
N LEU A 7 9.84 22.03 0.11
CA LEU A 7 9.80 22.46 1.51
C LEU A 7 8.65 21.80 2.28
N ASN A 8 7.47 21.70 1.68
CA ASN A 8 6.33 21.04 2.31
C ASN A 8 6.55 19.53 2.44
N VAL A 9 7.06 18.86 1.41
CA VAL A 9 7.42 17.43 1.47
C VAL A 9 8.44 17.19 2.57
N LEU A 10 9.49 18.01 2.65
CA LEU A 10 10.49 17.93 3.71
C LEU A 10 9.89 18.18 5.09
N ARG A 11 8.98 19.15 5.24
CA ARG A 11 8.35 19.46 6.53
C ARG A 11 7.44 18.33 7.03
N TYR A 12 6.64 17.76 6.13
CA TYR A 12 5.59 16.81 6.46
C TYR A 12 6.07 15.36 6.47
N TYR A 13 6.98 15.00 5.56
CA TYR A 13 7.56 13.67 5.45
C TYR A 13 8.94 13.56 6.08
N LYS A 14 9.38 14.56 6.88
CA LYS A 14 10.68 14.54 7.57
C LYS A 14 10.98 13.17 8.23
N PRO A 15 10.09 12.58 9.04
CA PRO A 15 10.40 11.32 9.72
C PRO A 15 10.63 10.16 8.74
N PHE A 16 9.85 10.13 7.65
CA PHE A 16 10.01 9.13 6.59
C PHE A 16 11.31 9.33 5.82
N ILE A 17 11.64 10.58 5.48
CA ILE A 17 12.86 10.92 4.75
C ILE A 17 14.10 10.58 5.58
N GLU A 18 14.10 10.92 6.88
CA GLU A 18 15.21 10.61 7.79
C GLU A 18 15.39 9.10 7.95
N ALA A 19 14.31 8.36 8.20
CA ALA A 19 14.39 6.91 8.33
C ALA A 19 14.85 6.23 7.03
N GLY A 20 14.40 6.71 5.87
CA GLY A 20 14.81 6.23 4.56
C GLY A 20 16.25 6.60 4.15
N GLY A 21 17.06 7.21 5.03
CA GLY A 21 18.46 7.55 4.76
C GLY A 21 18.65 8.89 4.03
N GLY A 22 17.66 9.78 4.11
CA GLY A 22 17.66 11.11 3.50
C GLY A 22 17.00 11.15 2.12
N VAL A 23 16.81 12.37 1.61
CA VAL A 23 16.06 12.64 0.36
C VAL A 23 16.62 11.84 -0.81
N LYS A 24 17.95 11.77 -0.94
CA LYS A 24 18.60 11.08 -2.05
C LYS A 24 18.30 9.58 -2.04
N GLN A 25 18.37 8.91 -0.88
CA GLN A 25 18.06 7.48 -0.76
C GLN A 25 16.59 7.20 -1.06
N VAL A 26 15.68 8.02 -0.52
CA VAL A 26 14.24 7.90 -0.82
C VAL A 26 13.97 8.10 -2.30
N GLN A 27 14.57 9.11 -2.94
CA GLN A 27 14.43 9.33 -4.37
C GLN A 27 14.98 8.15 -5.19
N THR A 28 16.13 7.61 -4.83
CA THR A 28 16.72 6.42 -5.47
C THR A 28 15.77 5.23 -5.36
N ALA A 29 15.22 4.96 -4.18
CA ALA A 29 14.24 3.89 -3.97
C ALA A 29 12.98 4.11 -4.81
N LEU A 30 12.39 5.30 -4.82
CA LEU A 30 11.18 5.59 -5.60
C LEU A 30 11.38 5.48 -7.12
N ARG A 31 12.60 5.73 -7.62
CA ARG A 31 12.92 5.50 -9.05
C ARG A 31 12.84 4.02 -9.43
N TRP A 32 13.03 3.09 -8.49
CA TRP A 32 12.83 1.67 -8.76
C TRP A 32 11.38 1.34 -9.10
N SER A 33 10.40 1.99 -8.47
CA SER A 33 9.00 1.83 -8.85
C SER A 33 8.72 2.32 -10.27
N GLU A 34 9.33 3.43 -10.69
CA GLU A 34 9.18 3.91 -12.07
C GLU A 34 9.83 2.93 -13.06
N TRP A 35 11.01 2.41 -12.73
CA TRP A 35 11.72 1.44 -13.57
C TRP A 35 10.95 0.13 -13.72
N TYR A 36 10.52 -0.47 -12.61
CA TYR A 36 9.75 -1.71 -12.62
C TYR A 36 8.38 -1.53 -13.28
N ALA A 37 7.69 -0.41 -13.05
CA ALA A 37 6.42 -0.16 -13.72
C ALA A 37 6.55 -0.15 -15.24
N VAL A 38 7.60 0.50 -15.78
CA VAL A 38 7.86 0.50 -17.24
C VAL A 38 8.27 -0.89 -17.73
N LYS A 39 9.10 -1.62 -16.99
CA LYS A 39 9.47 -3.02 -17.30
C LYS A 39 8.23 -3.92 -17.38
N TRP A 40 7.41 -3.93 -16.33
CA TRP A 40 6.20 -4.76 -16.26
C TRP A 40 5.19 -4.39 -17.34
N TRP A 41 5.05 -3.09 -17.65
CA TRP A 41 4.21 -2.67 -18.76
C TRP A 41 4.72 -3.20 -20.10
N GLU A 42 6.03 -3.14 -20.36
CA GLU A 42 6.60 -3.70 -21.59
C GLU A 42 6.29 -5.19 -21.74
N GLU A 43 6.53 -5.97 -20.68
CA GLU A 43 6.26 -7.42 -20.66
C GLU A 43 4.79 -7.70 -20.96
N VAL A 44 3.88 -7.03 -20.26
CA VAL A 44 2.43 -7.21 -20.43
C VAL A 44 1.96 -6.75 -21.81
N TYR A 45 2.46 -5.61 -22.29
CA TYR A 45 2.07 -5.06 -23.59
C TYR A 45 2.55 -5.94 -24.75
N ASN A 46 3.75 -6.49 -24.67
CA ASN A 46 4.29 -7.37 -25.70
C ASN A 46 3.51 -8.68 -25.81
N ASP A 47 3.10 -9.25 -24.68
CA ASP A 47 2.40 -10.55 -24.65
C ASP A 47 0.89 -10.42 -24.91
N LEU A 48 0.26 -9.38 -24.35
CA LEU A 48 -1.20 -9.27 -24.31
C LEU A 48 -1.74 -8.07 -25.10
N GLY A 49 -0.92 -7.07 -25.41
CA GLY A 49 -1.35 -5.84 -26.06
C GLY A 49 -2.33 -5.00 -25.23
N LEU A 50 -2.96 -4.00 -25.87
CA LEU A 50 -3.85 -3.03 -25.20
C LEU A 50 -5.13 -3.64 -24.61
N GLN A 51 -5.60 -4.79 -25.11
CA GLN A 51 -6.83 -5.42 -24.64
C GLN A 51 -6.77 -5.79 -23.15
N SER A 52 -5.57 -6.12 -22.65
CA SER A 52 -5.29 -6.44 -21.25
C SER A 52 -5.67 -5.33 -20.25
N ILE A 53 -5.75 -4.07 -20.70
CA ILE A 53 -6.21 -2.93 -19.89
C ILE A 53 -7.66 -3.15 -19.42
N ARG A 54 -8.51 -3.79 -20.24
CA ARG A 54 -9.92 -4.03 -19.89
C ARG A 54 -10.09 -5.23 -18.98
N GLU A 55 -9.23 -6.23 -19.15
CA GLU A 55 -9.31 -7.53 -18.49
C GLU A 55 -8.64 -7.56 -17.12
N SER A 56 -7.58 -6.76 -16.92
CA SER A 56 -6.81 -6.76 -15.68
C SER A 56 -6.79 -5.40 -14.99
N VAL A 57 -7.12 -5.38 -13.70
CA VAL A 57 -7.00 -4.17 -12.86
C VAL A 57 -5.55 -3.74 -12.73
N PHE A 58 -4.63 -4.71 -12.61
CA PHE A 58 -3.18 -4.46 -12.54
C PHE A 58 -2.69 -3.75 -13.81
N THR A 59 -3.01 -4.29 -14.98
CA THR A 59 -2.58 -3.70 -16.26
C THR A 59 -3.17 -2.31 -16.50
N ARG A 60 -4.43 -2.11 -16.11
CA ARG A 60 -5.09 -0.81 -16.17
C ARG A 60 -4.41 0.22 -15.28
N ALA A 61 -4.06 -0.17 -14.05
CA ALA A 61 -3.34 0.70 -13.12
C ALA A 61 -1.96 1.09 -13.65
N LEU A 62 -1.21 0.14 -14.24
CA LEU A 62 0.06 0.42 -14.91
C LEU A 62 -0.11 1.41 -16.06
N PHE A 63 -1.03 1.14 -16.98
CA PHE A 63 -1.28 2.01 -18.14
C PHE A 63 -1.59 3.45 -17.71
N ILE A 64 -2.55 3.63 -16.81
CA ILE A 64 -2.98 4.96 -16.33
C ILE A 64 -1.81 5.67 -15.64
N SER A 65 -1.12 5.00 -14.73
CA SER A 65 -0.03 5.60 -13.96
C SER A 65 1.11 6.04 -14.87
N LEU A 66 1.54 5.19 -15.80
CA LEU A 66 2.63 5.48 -16.72
C LEU A 66 2.24 6.53 -17.78
N ARG A 67 0.99 6.54 -18.25
CA ARG A 67 0.44 7.58 -19.13
C ARG A 67 0.48 8.95 -18.47
N ILE A 68 -0.03 9.06 -17.24
CA ILE A 68 -0.04 10.32 -16.47
C ILE A 68 1.39 10.85 -16.27
N ARG A 69 2.36 9.95 -16.02
CA ARG A 69 3.78 10.31 -15.86
C ARG A 69 4.53 10.53 -17.19
N GLY A 70 3.83 10.41 -18.32
CA GLY A 70 4.37 10.61 -19.66
C GLY A 70 5.36 9.55 -20.13
N TYR A 71 5.36 8.36 -19.51
CA TYR A 71 6.17 7.21 -19.93
C TYR A 71 5.58 6.51 -21.16
N LEU A 72 4.26 6.58 -21.36
CA LEU A 72 3.56 5.94 -22.49
C LEU A 72 2.92 6.96 -23.43
N ARG A 73 2.83 6.59 -24.70
CA ARG A 73 1.97 7.21 -25.72
C ARG A 73 0.53 6.72 -25.58
N GLU A 74 -0.40 7.35 -26.31
CA GLU A 74 -1.83 6.96 -26.30
C GLU A 74 -2.08 5.53 -26.78
N ASP A 75 -1.26 5.05 -27.71
CA ASP A 75 -1.28 3.67 -28.23
C ASP A 75 -0.61 2.64 -27.30
N GLY A 76 -0.22 3.05 -26.08
CA GLY A 76 0.45 2.21 -25.10
C GLY A 76 1.94 1.97 -25.35
N ARG A 77 2.51 2.47 -26.46
CA ARG A 77 3.94 2.32 -26.71
C ARG A 77 4.76 3.16 -25.74
N ILE A 78 5.91 2.63 -25.32
CA ILE A 78 6.84 3.32 -24.43
C ILE A 78 7.43 4.53 -25.15
N LYS A 79 7.23 5.71 -24.56
CA LYS A 79 7.76 7.00 -25.05
C LYS A 79 9.16 7.26 -24.52
N LYS A 80 9.42 6.94 -23.25
CA LYS A 80 10.72 7.12 -22.58
C LYS A 80 10.94 5.96 -21.62
N ARG A 81 12.20 5.57 -21.44
CA ARG A 81 12.59 4.55 -20.45
C ARG A 81 13.36 5.24 -19.32
N PRO A 82 12.99 5.01 -18.05
CA PRO A 82 13.83 5.41 -16.94
C PRO A 82 15.12 4.58 -16.96
N GLU A 83 16.24 5.20 -16.60
CA GLU A 83 17.49 4.48 -16.36
C GLU A 83 17.32 3.55 -15.16
N LYS A 84 17.99 2.39 -15.18
CA LYS A 84 18.00 1.47 -14.04
C LYS A 84 18.67 2.19 -12.86
N PRO A 85 17.98 2.40 -11.73
CA PRO A 85 18.56 3.14 -10.62
C PRO A 85 19.67 2.33 -9.94
N GLU A 86 20.59 3.03 -9.28
CA GLU A 86 21.51 2.39 -8.36
C GLU A 86 20.74 1.73 -7.20
N TYR A 87 21.30 0.65 -6.66
CA TYR A 87 20.72 0.00 -5.50
C TYR A 87 20.86 0.91 -4.27
N PRO A 88 19.79 1.10 -3.47
CA PRO A 88 19.88 1.91 -2.26
C PRO A 88 20.78 1.24 -1.21
N THR A 89 21.28 2.03 -0.27
CA THR A 89 22.16 1.54 0.81
C THR A 89 21.48 1.55 2.18
N ASN A 90 20.35 2.24 2.33
CA ASN A 90 19.54 2.24 3.54
C ASN A 90 18.66 0.97 3.60
N SER A 91 18.58 0.31 4.77
CA SER A 91 17.87 -0.96 4.94
C SER A 91 16.38 -0.89 4.56
N TYR A 92 15.66 0.17 4.95
CA TYR A 92 14.24 0.31 4.59
C TYR A 92 14.05 0.57 3.10
N ALA A 93 14.96 1.32 2.49
CA ALA A 93 14.96 1.53 1.04
C ALA A 93 15.28 0.23 0.28
N ILE A 94 16.13 -0.63 0.83
CA ILE A 94 16.42 -1.96 0.30
C ILE A 94 15.17 -2.84 0.36
N GLU A 95 14.49 -2.94 1.53
CA GLU A 95 13.24 -3.70 1.68
C GLU A 95 12.20 -3.33 0.61
N PHE A 96 12.10 -2.02 0.29
CA PHE A 96 11.21 -1.52 -0.74
C PHE A 96 11.58 -2.04 -2.13
N VAL A 97 12.86 -2.07 -2.48
CA VAL A 97 13.34 -2.60 -3.78
C VAL A 97 13.18 -4.11 -3.84
N GLU A 98 13.51 -4.83 -2.77
CA GLU A 98 13.34 -6.28 -2.65
C GLU A 98 11.87 -6.70 -2.84
N LEU A 99 10.91 -5.88 -2.41
CA LEU A 99 9.50 -6.13 -2.68
C LEU A 99 9.19 -6.10 -4.18
N HIS A 100 9.75 -5.13 -4.93
CA HIS A 100 9.58 -5.06 -6.37
C HIS A 100 10.24 -6.25 -7.07
N GLU A 101 11.46 -6.62 -6.64
CA GLU A 101 12.16 -7.81 -7.14
C GLU A 101 11.36 -9.10 -6.87
N SER A 102 10.72 -9.19 -5.70
CA SER A 102 9.90 -10.34 -5.34
C SER A 102 8.62 -10.40 -6.17
N PHE A 103 7.96 -9.25 -6.42
CA PHE A 103 6.84 -9.17 -7.35
C PHE A 103 7.27 -9.51 -8.79
N ASP A 104 8.44 -9.04 -9.23
CA ASP A 104 8.99 -9.31 -10.55
C ASP A 104 9.15 -10.81 -10.82
N ARG A 105 9.58 -11.57 -9.81
CA ARG A 105 9.72 -13.03 -9.88
C ARG A 105 8.40 -13.76 -10.06
N VAL A 106 7.27 -13.18 -9.64
CA VAL A 106 5.93 -13.74 -9.93
C VAL A 106 5.59 -13.61 -11.42
N GLY A 107 6.12 -12.58 -12.07
CA GLY A 107 5.93 -12.29 -13.49
C GLY A 107 4.70 -11.43 -13.74
N ALA A 108 4.91 -10.22 -14.28
CA ALA A 108 3.83 -9.26 -14.54
C ALA A 108 2.75 -9.81 -15.47
N VAL A 109 3.11 -10.62 -16.47
CA VAL A 109 2.17 -11.30 -17.38
C VAL A 109 1.31 -12.32 -16.64
N ASN A 110 1.89 -13.08 -15.71
CA ASN A 110 1.14 -14.05 -14.90
C ASN A 110 0.11 -13.34 -14.02
N VAL A 111 0.49 -12.22 -13.41
CA VAL A 111 -0.43 -11.38 -12.64
C VAL A 111 -1.52 -10.79 -13.54
N ALA A 112 -1.14 -10.27 -14.72
CA ALA A 112 -2.10 -9.70 -15.66
C ALA A 112 -3.13 -10.71 -16.17
N THR A 113 -2.75 -11.99 -16.29
CA THR A 113 -3.59 -13.08 -16.79
C THR A 113 -4.24 -13.91 -15.67
N ASN A 114 -4.17 -13.49 -14.41
CA ASN A 114 -4.66 -14.25 -13.24
C ASN A 114 -4.10 -15.69 -13.14
N LYS A 115 -2.88 -15.91 -13.63
CA LYS A 115 -2.14 -17.18 -13.49
C LYS A 115 -1.23 -17.20 -12.27
N ALA A 116 -0.98 -16.04 -11.66
CA ALA A 116 -0.27 -15.93 -10.40
C ALA A 116 -1.10 -16.58 -9.27
N ASP A 117 -0.45 -17.41 -8.45
CA ASP A 117 -1.07 -18.03 -7.28
C ASP A 117 -1.54 -16.95 -6.27
N GLU A 118 -2.81 -17.03 -5.85
CA GLU A 118 -3.41 -16.06 -4.94
C GLU A 118 -2.67 -16.02 -3.60
N ASN A 119 -2.19 -17.18 -3.10
CA ASN A 119 -1.46 -17.24 -1.84
C ASN A 119 -0.11 -16.52 -1.95
N THR A 120 0.59 -16.68 -3.09
CA THR A 120 1.84 -15.95 -3.36
C THR A 120 1.61 -14.44 -3.36
N LEU A 121 0.54 -13.96 -4.01
CA LEU A 121 0.21 -12.53 -4.00
C LEU A 121 -0.21 -12.04 -2.60
N ALA A 122 -0.94 -12.86 -1.84
CA ALA A 122 -1.32 -12.55 -0.46
C ALA A 122 -0.10 -12.44 0.45
N VAL A 123 0.89 -13.35 0.33
CA VAL A 123 2.14 -13.30 1.08
C VAL A 123 2.96 -12.06 0.73
N LEU A 124 3.06 -11.70 -0.55
CA LEU A 124 3.75 -10.47 -0.97
C LEU A 124 3.08 -9.23 -0.38
N TYR A 125 1.74 -9.20 -0.38
CA TYR A 125 0.99 -8.10 0.20
C TYR A 125 1.17 -8.01 1.74
N SER A 126 1.11 -9.14 2.44
CA SER A 126 1.40 -9.21 3.89
C SER A 126 2.82 -8.71 4.22
N THR A 127 3.80 -9.14 3.40
CA THR A 127 5.20 -8.70 3.51
C THR A 127 5.31 -7.19 3.32
N MET A 128 4.67 -6.64 2.28
CA MET A 128 4.62 -5.20 2.06
C MET A 128 4.08 -4.44 3.29
N LEU A 129 2.98 -4.91 3.89
CA LEU A 129 2.36 -4.22 5.01
C LEU A 129 3.20 -4.25 6.30
N SER A 130 4.02 -5.28 6.48
CA SER A 130 4.89 -5.50 7.64
C SER A 130 6.29 -4.87 7.51
N GLN A 131 6.75 -4.57 6.29
CA GLN A 131 8.03 -3.90 6.04
C GLN A 131 8.15 -2.55 6.75
N GLY A 132 9.39 -2.22 7.16
CA GLY A 132 9.70 -0.97 7.86
C GLY A 132 9.38 0.25 7.02
N TRP A 133 9.68 0.21 5.72
CA TRP A 133 9.34 1.28 4.77
C TRP A 133 7.86 1.68 4.83
N TYR A 134 6.96 0.69 4.70
CA TYR A 134 5.52 0.92 4.72
C TYR A 134 4.99 1.25 6.12
N ARG A 135 5.59 0.70 7.18
CA ARG A 135 5.29 1.12 8.55
C ARG A 135 5.57 2.61 8.75
N ILE A 136 6.75 3.09 8.37
CA ILE A 136 7.12 4.49 8.54
C ILE A 136 6.21 5.40 7.70
N LEU A 137 5.95 5.01 6.44
CA LEU A 137 5.03 5.73 5.56
C LEU A 137 3.63 5.84 6.18
N ARG A 138 3.09 4.73 6.70
CA ARG A 138 1.78 4.66 7.37
C ARG A 138 1.73 5.56 8.61
N HIS A 139 2.75 5.51 9.48
CA HIS A 139 2.82 6.39 10.64
C HIS A 139 2.89 7.87 10.25
N THR A 140 3.67 8.19 9.22
CA THR A 140 3.81 9.55 8.69
C THR A 140 2.46 10.03 8.18
N PHE A 141 1.79 9.25 7.33
CA PHE A 141 0.46 9.57 6.81
C PHE A 141 -0.56 9.81 7.92
N LEU A 142 -0.66 8.92 8.90
CA LEU A 142 -1.60 9.06 10.02
C LEU A 142 -1.34 10.34 10.85
N ARG A 143 -0.07 10.69 11.05
CA ARG A 143 0.30 11.95 11.73
C ARG A 143 -0.08 13.18 10.90
N LEU A 144 0.09 13.12 9.58
CA LEU A 144 -0.30 14.20 8.66
C LEU A 144 -1.80 14.42 8.61
N MET A 145 -2.57 13.33 8.72
CA MET A 145 -4.03 13.40 8.85
C MET A 145 -4.48 13.87 10.24
N GLU A 146 -3.55 14.19 11.15
CA GLU A 146 -3.84 14.57 12.54
C GLU A 146 -4.70 13.53 13.27
N ILE A 147 -4.38 12.23 13.11
CA ILE A 147 -5.22 11.13 13.60
C ILE A 147 -5.64 11.27 15.08
N LYS A 148 -4.82 11.93 15.90
CA LYS A 148 -5.08 12.24 17.32
C LYS A 148 -6.35 13.08 17.57
N ARG A 149 -6.82 13.83 16.57
CA ARG A 149 -8.03 14.66 16.68
C ARG A 149 -9.32 13.85 16.57
N TYR A 150 -9.25 12.62 16.05
CA TYR A 150 -10.42 11.77 15.88
C TYR A 150 -10.59 10.84 17.08
N GLN A 151 -11.74 10.94 17.73
CA GLN A 151 -12.08 10.11 18.89
C GLN A 151 -12.72 8.78 18.49
N THR A 152 -13.35 8.75 17.32
CA THR A 152 -13.95 7.54 16.73
C THR A 152 -13.38 7.36 15.33
N ILE A 153 -12.81 6.18 15.08
CA ILE A 153 -12.17 5.84 13.81
C ILE A 153 -12.88 4.62 13.24
N PHE A 154 -13.26 4.70 11.97
CA PHE A 154 -13.79 3.57 11.21
C PHE A 154 -12.83 3.23 10.08
N GLU A 155 -12.22 2.05 10.13
CA GLU A 155 -11.37 1.52 9.06
C GLU A 155 -12.15 0.51 8.22
N PRO A 156 -12.42 0.81 6.93
CA PRO A 156 -12.88 -0.20 6.00
C PRO A 156 -11.72 -1.08 5.54
N ILE A 157 -11.94 -2.40 5.53
CA ILE A 157 -10.98 -3.41 5.06
C ILE A 157 -9.69 -3.40 5.90
N VAL A 158 -9.81 -3.91 7.14
CA VAL A 158 -8.73 -3.89 8.15
C VAL A 158 -7.52 -4.75 7.77
N LYS A 159 -7.66 -5.69 6.81
CA LYS A 159 -6.60 -6.63 6.44
C LYS A 159 -6.07 -7.34 7.69
N GLU A 160 -4.76 -7.33 7.93
CA GLU A 160 -4.13 -7.99 9.07
C GLU A 160 -3.90 -7.03 10.26
N GLY A 161 -4.53 -5.85 10.25
CA GLY A 161 -4.55 -4.93 11.38
C GLY A 161 -3.36 -3.96 11.47
N GLN A 162 -2.52 -3.84 10.45
CA GLN A 162 -1.34 -2.97 10.49
C GLN A 162 -1.67 -1.48 10.65
N THR A 163 -2.79 -1.00 10.09
CA THR A 163 -3.27 0.36 10.32
C THR A 163 -3.82 0.53 11.72
N ALA A 164 -4.66 -0.41 12.19
CA ALA A 164 -5.17 -0.40 13.55
C ALA A 164 -4.04 -0.34 14.58
N MET A 165 -3.02 -1.18 14.44
CA MET A 165 -1.82 -1.14 15.29
C MET A 165 -1.12 0.21 15.23
N ALA A 166 -0.90 0.76 14.03
CA ALA A 166 -0.25 2.06 13.87
C ALA A 166 -1.05 3.20 14.52
N VAL A 167 -2.38 3.16 14.45
CA VAL A 167 -3.26 4.11 15.15
C VAL A 167 -3.07 4.00 16.66
N MET A 168 -3.13 2.78 17.21
CA MET A 168 -2.96 2.51 18.65
C MET A 168 -1.57 2.87 19.18
N GLU A 169 -0.54 2.77 18.34
CA GLU A 169 0.82 3.23 18.65
C GLU A 169 0.94 4.77 18.71
N ILE A 170 0.09 5.51 17.97
CA ILE A 170 0.12 6.97 17.88
C ILE A 170 -0.81 7.63 18.91
N THR A 171 -1.96 7.02 19.18
CA THR A 171 -3.04 7.57 20.01
C THR A 171 -3.97 6.49 20.53
N THR A 172 -4.77 6.83 21.54
CA THR A 172 -5.83 5.95 22.07
C THR A 172 -7.17 6.62 21.73
N PRO A 173 -7.81 6.28 20.60
CA PRO A 173 -9.14 6.79 20.31
C PRO A 173 -10.14 6.24 21.34
N LYS A 174 -11.27 6.92 21.53
CA LYS A 174 -12.39 6.37 22.34
C LYS A 174 -12.96 5.10 21.73
N MET A 175 -12.94 5.03 20.40
CA MET A 175 -13.47 3.90 19.67
C MET A 175 -12.75 3.74 18.33
N TYR A 176 -12.33 2.52 18.04
CA TYR A 176 -11.74 2.10 16.78
C TYR A 176 -12.52 0.90 16.26
N ILE A 177 -13.08 1.04 15.06
CA ILE A 177 -13.92 0.02 14.44
C ILE A 177 -13.30 -0.35 13.11
N GLY A 178 -12.75 -1.55 13.03
CA GLY A 178 -12.27 -2.14 11.78
C GLY A 178 -13.24 -3.20 11.29
N PHE A 179 -13.37 -3.35 9.97
CA PHE A 179 -14.04 -4.52 9.39
C PHE A 179 -13.30 -5.07 8.18
N ASP A 180 -13.48 -6.35 7.90
CA ASP A 180 -13.10 -6.94 6.60
C ASP A 180 -14.16 -7.96 6.17
N TYR A 181 -14.30 -8.16 4.86
CA TYR A 181 -15.21 -9.18 4.32
C TYR A 181 -14.58 -10.56 4.37
N ARG A 182 -13.23 -10.66 4.32
CA ARG A 182 -12.54 -11.94 4.48
C ARG A 182 -12.37 -12.27 5.96
N ARG A 183 -12.70 -13.49 6.34
CA ARG A 183 -12.65 -13.94 7.73
C ARG A 183 -11.22 -14.13 8.24
N ASP A 184 -10.31 -14.60 7.38
CA ASP A 184 -8.88 -14.75 7.68
C ASP A 184 -8.23 -13.41 8.07
N ASN A 185 -8.54 -12.33 7.35
CA ASN A 185 -8.10 -10.97 7.69
C ASN A 185 -8.57 -10.57 9.10
N VAL A 186 -9.86 -10.76 9.41
CA VAL A 186 -10.44 -10.46 10.73
C VAL A 186 -9.73 -11.27 11.83
N GLU A 187 -9.45 -12.54 11.59
CA GLU A 187 -8.74 -13.41 12.54
C GLU A 187 -7.29 -12.93 12.77
N LEU A 188 -6.56 -12.58 11.70
CA LEU A 188 -5.20 -12.05 11.79
C LEU A 188 -5.15 -10.69 12.49
N ALA A 189 -6.04 -9.76 12.12
CA ALA A 189 -6.13 -8.45 12.76
C ALA A 189 -6.51 -8.55 14.24
N ALA A 190 -7.48 -9.40 14.57
CA ALA A 190 -7.88 -9.62 15.96
C ALA A 190 -6.74 -10.21 16.79
N ALA A 191 -6.00 -11.18 16.24
CA ALA A 191 -4.82 -11.75 16.89
C ALA A 191 -3.72 -10.70 17.12
N ALA A 192 -3.42 -9.89 16.10
CA ALA A 192 -2.43 -8.81 16.19
C ALA A 192 -2.80 -7.76 17.25
N LEU A 193 -4.09 -7.45 17.37
CA LEU A 193 -4.63 -6.49 18.34
C LEU A 193 -4.96 -7.13 19.70
N LYS A 194 -4.74 -8.44 19.87
CA LYS A 194 -5.05 -9.21 21.09
C LYS A 194 -6.51 -9.11 21.53
N ILE A 195 -7.43 -9.17 20.56
CA ILE A 195 -8.88 -9.22 20.77
C ILE A 195 -9.47 -10.48 20.12
N LYS A 196 -10.75 -10.76 20.35
CA LYS A 196 -11.46 -11.85 19.67
C LYS A 196 -12.15 -11.37 18.39
N PRO A 197 -12.14 -12.15 17.30
CA PRO A 197 -12.89 -11.84 16.08
C PRO A 197 -14.37 -11.59 16.37
N GLY A 198 -14.93 -10.49 15.86
CA GLY A 198 -16.34 -10.15 16.04
C GLY A 198 -16.70 -9.58 17.41
N GLU A 199 -15.72 -9.40 18.30
CA GLU A 199 -15.90 -8.80 19.62
C GLU A 199 -15.24 -7.41 19.69
N CYS A 200 -15.71 -6.62 20.66
CA CYS A 200 -15.05 -5.41 21.10
C CYS A 200 -14.28 -5.69 22.40
N ARG A 201 -13.04 -5.22 22.49
CA ARG A 201 -12.28 -5.21 23.74
C ARG A 201 -11.82 -3.79 24.02
N GLY A 202 -12.37 -3.20 25.09
CA GLY A 202 -12.13 -1.79 25.39
C GLY A 202 -12.60 -0.91 24.23
N GLU A 203 -11.68 -0.13 23.68
CA GLU A 203 -11.91 0.83 22.61
C GLU A 203 -11.77 0.24 21.20
N ILE A 204 -11.52 -1.07 21.05
CA ILE A 204 -11.23 -1.70 19.74
C ILE A 204 -12.27 -2.76 19.40
N CYS A 205 -12.88 -2.63 18.23
CA CYS A 205 -13.83 -3.58 17.66
C CYS A 205 -13.39 -4.01 16.26
N ILE A 206 -13.25 -5.32 16.00
CA ILE A 206 -12.93 -5.85 14.67
C ILE A 206 -14.01 -6.84 14.23
N PHE A 207 -14.71 -6.51 13.13
CA PHE A 207 -15.85 -7.28 12.66
C PHE A 207 -15.60 -7.95 11.31
N ASN A 208 -16.19 -9.13 11.12
CA ASN A 208 -16.43 -9.65 9.79
C ASN A 208 -17.77 -9.11 9.28
N ALA A 209 -17.75 -8.46 8.11
CA ALA A 209 -18.96 -7.95 7.48
C ALA A 209 -18.82 -8.00 5.95
N PRO A 210 -19.85 -8.48 5.22
CA PRO A 210 -19.80 -8.56 3.76
C PRO A 210 -19.60 -7.21 3.08
N THR A 211 -20.13 -6.13 3.68
CA THR A 211 -20.06 -4.78 3.14
C THR A 211 -19.78 -3.73 4.22
N ALA A 212 -19.30 -2.57 3.79
CA ALA A 212 -19.15 -1.41 4.68
C ALA A 212 -20.49 -0.97 5.29
N CYS A 213 -21.60 -1.11 4.56
CA CYS A 213 -22.93 -0.75 5.08
C CYS A 213 -23.34 -1.67 6.24
N ASP A 214 -23.05 -2.96 6.15
CA ASP A 214 -23.34 -3.91 7.23
C ASP A 214 -22.42 -3.70 8.42
N ALA A 215 -21.14 -3.40 8.17
CA ALA A 215 -20.20 -3.00 9.21
C ALA A 215 -20.68 -1.75 9.97
N VAL A 216 -21.20 -0.73 9.27
CA VAL A 216 -21.75 0.48 9.91
C VAL A 216 -22.99 0.17 10.75
N LYS A 217 -23.88 -0.73 10.32
CA LYS A 217 -25.04 -1.16 11.13
C LYS A 217 -24.60 -1.81 12.44
N ILE A 218 -23.52 -2.60 12.42
CA ILE A 218 -22.93 -3.21 13.61
C ILE A 218 -22.29 -2.11 14.47
N ALA A 219 -21.47 -1.25 13.86
CA ALA A 219 -20.73 -0.16 14.51
C ALA A 219 -21.64 0.80 15.30
N ARG A 220 -22.84 1.11 14.78
CA ARG A 220 -23.84 1.99 15.43
C ARG A 220 -24.28 1.52 16.82
N ARG A 221 -24.04 0.26 17.17
CA ARG A 221 -24.35 -0.26 18.51
C ARG A 221 -23.30 0.15 19.57
N TYR A 222 -22.18 0.71 19.13
CA TYR A 222 -21.00 0.97 19.96
C TYR A 222 -20.57 2.46 19.96
N VAL A 223 -21.27 3.32 19.21
CA VAL A 223 -20.97 4.76 19.07
C VAL A 223 -22.15 5.57 19.58
#